data_AF-A0A971VUZ3-F1
#
_entry.id   AF-A0A971VUZ3-F1
#
_cell.length_a   1.000
_cell.length_b   1.000
_cell.length_c   1.000
_cell.angle_alpha   90.00
_cell.angle_beta   90.00
_cell.angle_gamma   90.00
#
_symmetry.space_group_name_H-M   'P 1'
#
loop_
_entity.id
_entity.type
_entity.pdbx_description
1 polymer ?
#
loop_
_entity_poly.entity_id
_entity_poly.type
_entity_poly.pdbx_seq_one_letter_code
_entity_poly.pdbx_strand_id
1 'polypeptide(L)'
;MPLSIIKGDITQVRADALVNAANEWLREGGGVCGALFKKAGRQQMKAACEQLGGCAVGQSVVTPAFDLPARYVIHAVGPMYQDGQRGEEALLQSAYHSALALASNLGLRSIAFPLISSGIYGYPKQEALQVAKRSIRAFLNTQEEELHVTLVLYNQADAQLDPQLRKLLSELIKNAQLSEAHRLHREAAASRDIRYLRSIAADEALKSQEHDLLMAQPAAAYGLEELIGRMDEGFSASLLKLIDKKGLTDAQVYKRANLDRKHFSKIRSNPNYTPSKLTVLALVIALQLRRDEAEDLLSRAGFALSPSHKTDIIVGHFIDQQVYSIDTINTALFAFDQSLLGAK
;
A
#
# COMPACT_ATOMS: atom_id res chain seq x y z
N MET A 1 -11.80 3.24 5.07
CA MET A 1 -11.94 1.77 5.11
C MET A 1 -10.87 1.21 4.21
N PRO A 2 -9.92 0.46 4.75
CA PRO A 2 -8.74 0.05 4.01
C PRO A 2 -9.02 -1.11 3.04
N LEU A 3 -8.47 -0.98 1.84
CA LEU A 3 -8.21 -2.07 0.91
C LEU A 3 -6.72 -2.42 0.96
N SER A 4 -6.40 -3.66 1.29
CA SER A 4 -5.04 -4.19 1.31
C SER A 4 -4.85 -5.21 0.20
N ILE A 5 -3.68 -5.22 -0.44
CA ILE A 5 -3.31 -6.26 -1.41
C ILE A 5 -2.13 -7.05 -0.82
N ILE A 6 -2.27 -8.36 -0.71
CA ILE A 6 -1.23 -9.22 -0.14
C ILE A 6 -0.90 -10.37 -1.08
N LYS A 7 0.32 -10.88 -0.95
CA LYS A 7 0.76 -12.11 -1.61
C LYS A 7 0.54 -13.27 -0.66
N GLY A 8 -0.12 -14.32 -1.09
CA GLY A 8 -0.18 -15.54 -0.28
C GLY A 8 -1.30 -16.50 -0.63
N ASP A 9 -1.46 -17.48 0.26
CA ASP A 9 -2.55 -18.45 0.22
C ASP A 9 -3.72 -17.93 1.06
N ILE A 10 -4.86 -17.69 0.41
CA ILE A 10 -6.08 -17.20 1.07
C ILE A 10 -6.56 -18.12 2.19
N THR A 11 -6.26 -19.43 2.12
CA THR A 11 -6.68 -20.40 3.13
C THR A 11 -5.98 -20.20 4.48
N GLN A 12 -4.93 -19.38 4.53
CA GLN A 12 -4.18 -19.04 5.74
C GLN A 12 -4.51 -17.64 6.28
N VAL A 13 -5.31 -16.86 5.56
CA VAL A 13 -5.64 -15.49 5.95
C VAL A 13 -6.65 -15.52 7.09
N ARG A 14 -6.35 -14.81 8.18
CA ARG A 14 -7.31 -14.59 9.27
C ARG A 14 -8.22 -13.42 8.93
N ALA A 15 -9.50 -13.69 8.71
CA ALA A 15 -10.54 -12.71 8.46
C ALA A 15 -11.89 -13.26 8.93
N ASP A 16 -12.92 -12.42 9.06
CA ASP A 16 -14.25 -12.92 9.41
C ASP A 16 -14.83 -13.78 8.28
N ALA A 17 -14.59 -13.41 7.01
CA ALA A 17 -14.96 -14.21 5.85
C ALA A 17 -13.80 -14.39 4.85
N LEU A 18 -13.72 -15.58 4.27
CA LEU A 18 -12.89 -15.87 3.10
C LEU A 18 -13.78 -16.08 1.88
N VAL A 19 -13.42 -15.48 0.75
CA VAL A 19 -14.19 -15.66 -0.49
C VAL A 19 -13.64 -16.83 -1.29
N ASN A 20 -14.55 -17.71 -1.72
CA ASN A 20 -14.29 -18.74 -2.70
C ASN A 20 -14.70 -18.25 -4.09
N ALA A 21 -13.80 -18.36 -5.08
CA ALA A 21 -14.17 -18.24 -6.49
C ALA A 21 -14.84 -19.54 -6.94
N ALA A 22 -16.16 -19.59 -6.82
CA ALA A 22 -16.98 -20.78 -7.01
C ALA A 22 -17.51 -20.91 -8.45
N ASN A 23 -18.00 -22.10 -8.79
CA ASN A 23 -18.85 -22.34 -9.96
C ASN A 23 -20.34 -22.32 -9.56
N GLU A 24 -21.24 -22.23 -10.54
CA GLU A 24 -22.69 -22.09 -10.31
C GLU A 24 -23.32 -23.27 -9.54
N TRP A 25 -22.70 -24.44 -9.58
CA TRP A 25 -23.15 -25.64 -8.87
C TRP A 25 -22.62 -25.75 -7.45
N LEU A 26 -21.77 -24.80 -7.00
CA LEU A 26 -21.13 -24.79 -5.69
C LEU A 26 -20.32 -26.06 -5.37
N ARG A 27 -19.83 -26.76 -6.41
CA ARG A 27 -19.05 -27.99 -6.26
C ARG A 27 -17.56 -27.70 -6.14
N GLU A 28 -16.83 -28.60 -5.47
CA GLU A 28 -15.36 -28.55 -5.43
C GLU A 28 -14.80 -28.49 -6.86
N GLY A 29 -13.97 -27.50 -7.11
CA GLY A 29 -13.21 -27.35 -8.36
C GLY A 29 -11.72 -27.33 -8.11
N GLY A 30 -10.95 -26.96 -9.13
CA GLY A 30 -9.51 -26.72 -8.99
C GLY A 30 -9.17 -25.37 -8.35
N GLY A 31 -7.86 -25.06 -8.28
CA GLY A 31 -7.37 -23.76 -7.83
C GLY A 31 -7.78 -23.40 -6.40
N VAL A 32 -8.21 -22.15 -6.19
CA VAL A 32 -8.59 -21.63 -4.88
C VAL A 32 -9.80 -22.37 -4.27
N CYS A 33 -10.76 -22.79 -5.11
CA CYS A 33 -11.93 -23.53 -4.66
C CYS A 33 -11.53 -24.86 -4.02
N GLY A 34 -10.73 -25.66 -4.71
CA GLY A 34 -10.21 -26.92 -4.18
C GLY A 34 -9.35 -26.73 -2.92
N ALA A 35 -8.56 -25.65 -2.86
CA ALA A 35 -7.76 -25.33 -1.67
C ALA A 35 -8.64 -25.02 -0.45
N LEU A 36 -9.69 -24.21 -0.62
CA LEU A 36 -10.65 -23.89 0.44
C LEU A 36 -11.44 -25.13 0.89
N PHE A 37 -11.96 -25.94 -0.05
CA PHE A 37 -12.66 -27.19 0.27
C PHE A 37 -11.77 -28.17 1.04
N LYS A 38 -10.51 -28.34 0.60
CA LYS A 38 -9.53 -29.19 1.27
C LYS A 38 -9.27 -28.70 2.69
N LYS A 39 -9.04 -27.41 2.88
CA LYS A 39 -8.63 -26.83 4.17
C LYS A 39 -9.80 -26.72 5.15
N ALA A 40 -11.02 -26.46 4.68
CA ALA A 40 -12.23 -26.43 5.50
C ALA A 40 -12.70 -27.82 5.96
N GLY A 41 -12.28 -28.89 5.27
CA GLY A 41 -12.84 -30.22 5.41
C GLY A 41 -13.84 -30.49 4.29
N ARG A 42 -13.44 -31.36 3.34
CA ARG A 42 -14.18 -31.55 2.07
C ARG A 42 -15.62 -32.01 2.27
N GLN A 43 -15.85 -32.94 3.18
CA GLN A 43 -17.18 -33.51 3.40
C GLN A 43 -18.14 -32.46 3.98
N GLN A 44 -17.69 -31.71 4.98
CA GLN A 44 -18.49 -30.67 5.63
C GLN A 44 -18.82 -29.53 4.66
N MET A 45 -17.81 -29.03 3.94
CA MET A 45 -18.00 -27.97 2.95
C MET A 45 -18.93 -28.40 1.81
N LYS A 46 -18.75 -29.63 1.29
CA LYS A 46 -19.62 -30.17 0.24
C LYS A 46 -21.07 -30.27 0.71
N ALA A 47 -21.33 -30.84 1.89
CA ALA A 47 -22.68 -30.97 2.42
C ALA A 47 -23.37 -29.62 2.61
N ALA A 48 -22.65 -28.61 3.11
CA ALA A 48 -23.19 -27.25 3.24
C ALA A 48 -23.50 -26.61 1.88
N CYS A 49 -22.64 -26.77 0.88
CA CYS A 49 -22.89 -26.29 -0.47
C CYS A 49 -24.09 -27.00 -1.14
N GLU A 50 -24.27 -28.30 -0.93
CA GLU A 50 -25.39 -29.07 -1.50
C GLU A 50 -26.75 -28.59 -0.97
N GLN A 51 -26.82 -28.18 0.30
CA GLN A 51 -28.02 -27.60 0.89
C GLN A 51 -28.44 -26.26 0.26
N LEU A 52 -27.49 -25.52 -0.32
CA LEU A 52 -27.75 -24.23 -0.98
C LEU A 52 -28.27 -24.41 -2.42
N GLY A 53 -28.07 -25.58 -3.05
CA GLY A 53 -28.61 -25.92 -4.38
C GLY A 53 -27.92 -25.28 -5.58
N GLY A 54 -27.26 -24.13 -5.42
CA GLY A 54 -26.50 -23.45 -6.48
C GLY A 54 -26.36 -21.93 -6.25
N CYS A 55 -25.70 -21.23 -7.15
CA CYS A 55 -25.57 -19.78 -7.13
C CYS A 55 -25.39 -19.25 -8.56
N ALA A 56 -26.16 -18.25 -8.96
CA ALA A 56 -26.04 -17.65 -10.29
C ALA A 56 -24.72 -16.87 -10.44
N VAL A 57 -24.25 -16.73 -11.69
CA VAL A 57 -23.11 -15.85 -12.01
C VAL A 57 -23.39 -14.42 -11.57
N GLY A 58 -22.40 -13.78 -10.95
CA GLY A 58 -22.50 -12.43 -10.39
C GLY A 58 -23.13 -12.38 -9.01
N GLN A 59 -23.52 -13.51 -8.42
CA GLN A 59 -24.11 -13.59 -7.08
C GLN A 59 -23.17 -14.30 -6.10
N SER A 60 -23.54 -14.31 -4.82
CA SER A 60 -22.80 -15.02 -3.77
C SER A 60 -23.70 -15.61 -2.70
N VAL A 61 -23.28 -16.72 -2.13
CA VAL A 61 -23.93 -17.41 -0.99
C VAL A 61 -22.91 -17.68 0.12
N VAL A 62 -23.36 -18.01 1.32
CA VAL A 62 -22.48 -18.18 2.49
C VAL A 62 -22.64 -19.55 3.15
N THR A 63 -21.52 -20.08 3.63
CA THR A 63 -21.45 -21.27 4.49
C THR A 63 -20.57 -21.00 5.71
N PRO A 64 -20.65 -21.83 6.77
CA PRO A 64 -19.62 -21.85 7.82
C PRO A 64 -18.22 -22.13 7.24
N ALA A 65 -17.18 -21.57 7.84
CA ALA A 65 -15.81 -21.77 7.38
C ALA A 65 -15.16 -23.09 7.81
N PHE A 66 -15.75 -23.78 8.81
CA PHE A 66 -15.23 -25.03 9.39
C PHE A 66 -13.78 -24.88 9.88
N ASP A 67 -12.84 -25.67 9.36
CA ASP A 67 -11.43 -25.70 9.79
C ASP A 67 -10.58 -24.53 9.23
N LEU A 68 -11.17 -23.64 8.44
CA LEU A 68 -10.50 -22.43 7.97
C LEU A 68 -10.37 -21.38 9.09
N PRO A 69 -9.35 -20.51 9.05
CA PRO A 69 -9.15 -19.44 10.02
C PRO A 69 -10.11 -18.25 9.81
N ALA A 70 -11.40 -18.53 9.66
CA ALA A 70 -12.47 -17.57 9.45
C ALA A 70 -13.78 -18.05 10.08
N ARG A 71 -14.81 -17.19 10.09
CA ARG A 71 -16.15 -17.57 10.55
C ARG A 71 -16.98 -18.12 9.40
N TYR A 72 -16.85 -17.51 8.23
CA TYR A 72 -17.63 -17.83 7.05
C TYR A 72 -16.77 -18.03 5.80
N VAL A 73 -17.29 -18.83 4.86
CA VAL A 73 -16.86 -18.81 3.46
C VAL A 73 -17.98 -18.23 2.62
N ILE A 74 -17.68 -17.18 1.86
CA ILE A 74 -18.59 -16.59 0.89
C ILE A 74 -18.23 -17.14 -0.49
N HIS A 75 -19.15 -17.89 -1.08
CA HIS A 75 -18.99 -18.49 -2.41
C HIS A 75 -19.49 -17.52 -3.46
N ALA A 76 -18.57 -16.83 -4.12
CA ALA A 76 -18.87 -15.86 -5.17
C ALA A 76 -18.64 -16.48 -6.54
N VAL A 77 -19.63 -16.39 -7.42
CA VAL A 77 -19.55 -16.96 -8.77
C VAL A 77 -19.21 -15.87 -9.77
N GLY A 78 -17.96 -15.84 -10.22
CA GLY A 78 -17.53 -14.95 -11.29
C GLY A 78 -17.89 -15.49 -12.68
N PRO A 79 -17.85 -14.65 -13.73
CA PRO A 79 -18.10 -15.08 -15.10
C PRO A 79 -16.90 -15.86 -15.67
N MET A 80 -17.19 -16.76 -16.60
CA MET A 80 -16.19 -17.29 -17.52
C MET A 80 -15.89 -16.24 -18.59
N TYR A 81 -14.62 -15.91 -18.78
CA TYR A 81 -14.21 -14.92 -19.77
C TYR A 81 -14.23 -15.50 -21.18
N GLN A 82 -14.78 -14.75 -22.14
CA GLN A 82 -14.81 -15.15 -23.54
C GLN A 82 -14.11 -14.11 -24.41
N ASP A 83 -14.69 -12.92 -24.50
CA ASP A 83 -14.20 -11.82 -25.35
C ASP A 83 -14.28 -10.44 -24.68
N GLY A 84 -14.88 -10.37 -23.47
CA GLY A 84 -15.06 -9.13 -22.72
C GLY A 84 -16.24 -8.27 -23.20
N GLN A 85 -17.02 -8.74 -24.18
CA GLN A 85 -18.10 -7.99 -24.82
C GLN A 85 -19.50 -8.52 -24.48
N ARG A 86 -19.60 -9.54 -23.61
CA ARG A 86 -20.84 -10.24 -23.27
C ARG A 86 -21.34 -9.90 -21.86
N GLY A 87 -20.84 -8.81 -21.29
CA GLY A 87 -21.19 -8.36 -19.95
C GLY A 87 -20.36 -9.02 -18.84
N GLU A 88 -19.25 -9.69 -19.17
CA GLU A 88 -18.38 -10.32 -18.17
C GLU A 88 -17.87 -9.31 -17.14
N GLU A 89 -17.55 -8.09 -17.55
CA GLU A 89 -17.14 -7.05 -16.61
C GLU A 89 -18.24 -6.75 -15.58
N ALA A 90 -19.49 -6.57 -16.02
CA ALA A 90 -20.62 -6.28 -15.13
C ALA A 90 -20.93 -7.46 -14.19
N LEU A 91 -20.83 -8.69 -14.68
CA LEU A 91 -21.00 -9.90 -13.86
C LEU A 91 -19.88 -10.05 -12.82
N LEU A 92 -18.63 -9.75 -13.19
CA LEU A 92 -17.52 -9.78 -12.24
C LEU A 92 -17.68 -8.69 -11.17
N GLN A 93 -18.09 -7.47 -11.55
CA GLN A 93 -18.45 -6.41 -10.61
C GLN A 93 -19.55 -6.85 -9.64
N SER A 94 -20.62 -7.48 -10.18
CA SER A 94 -21.73 -8.00 -9.40
C SER A 94 -21.27 -9.04 -8.38
N ALA A 95 -20.36 -9.96 -8.75
CA ALA A 95 -19.84 -10.97 -7.83
C ALA A 95 -19.10 -10.35 -6.63
N TYR A 96 -18.27 -9.32 -6.86
CA TYR A 96 -17.62 -8.57 -5.78
C TYR A 96 -18.64 -7.83 -4.92
N HIS A 97 -19.59 -7.13 -5.53
CA HIS A 97 -20.62 -6.38 -4.81
C HIS A 97 -21.49 -7.30 -3.93
N SER A 98 -21.98 -8.41 -4.49
CA SER A 98 -22.79 -9.40 -3.78
C SER A 98 -22.06 -9.98 -2.56
N ALA A 99 -20.78 -10.33 -2.69
CA ALA A 99 -19.99 -10.85 -1.58
C ALA A 99 -19.76 -9.81 -0.48
N LEU A 100 -19.47 -8.56 -0.85
CA LEU A 100 -19.28 -7.45 0.08
C LEU A 100 -20.58 -7.10 0.81
N ALA A 101 -21.71 -7.06 0.09
CA ALA A 101 -23.02 -6.83 0.67
C ALA A 101 -23.39 -7.94 1.67
N LEU A 102 -23.12 -9.21 1.34
CA LEU A 102 -23.37 -10.33 2.24
C LEU A 102 -22.52 -10.24 3.52
N ALA A 103 -21.25 -9.84 3.41
CA ALA A 103 -20.39 -9.62 4.57
C ALA A 103 -20.89 -8.47 5.46
N SER A 104 -21.36 -7.38 4.85
CA SER A 104 -21.94 -6.24 5.58
C SER A 104 -23.24 -6.64 6.28
N ASN A 105 -24.15 -7.35 5.59
CA ASN A 105 -25.40 -7.85 6.18
C ASN A 105 -25.18 -8.80 7.37
N LEU A 106 -24.06 -9.51 7.39
CA LEU A 106 -23.64 -10.38 8.50
C LEU A 106 -22.89 -9.64 9.61
N GLY A 107 -22.69 -8.31 9.49
CA GLY A 107 -21.95 -7.49 10.46
C GLY A 107 -20.47 -7.85 10.56
N LEU A 108 -19.86 -8.31 9.47
CA LEU A 108 -18.45 -8.71 9.45
C LEU A 108 -17.54 -7.47 9.36
N ARG A 109 -16.36 -7.54 9.97
CA ARG A 109 -15.38 -6.44 9.98
C ARG A 109 -14.22 -6.69 9.03
N SER A 110 -14.06 -7.92 8.54
CA SER A 110 -12.98 -8.27 7.62
C SER A 110 -13.38 -9.35 6.61
N ILE A 111 -12.98 -9.16 5.35
CA ILE A 111 -13.20 -10.10 4.25
C ILE A 111 -11.96 -10.21 3.36
N ALA A 112 -11.58 -11.43 2.99
CA ALA A 112 -10.48 -11.69 2.07
C ALA A 112 -10.98 -12.26 0.75
N PHE A 113 -10.57 -11.66 -0.36
CA PHE A 113 -10.90 -12.05 -1.72
C PHE A 113 -9.71 -12.68 -2.43
N PRO A 114 -9.90 -13.74 -3.23
CA PRO A 114 -8.98 -14.06 -4.31
C PRO A 114 -9.22 -13.13 -5.50
N LEU A 115 -8.40 -13.24 -6.54
CA LEU A 115 -8.69 -12.61 -7.81
C LEU A 115 -9.70 -13.47 -8.60
N ILE A 116 -10.99 -13.11 -8.50
CA ILE A 116 -12.10 -13.89 -9.06
C ILE A 116 -11.98 -13.95 -10.59
N SER A 117 -12.31 -15.11 -11.16
CA SER A 117 -12.28 -15.43 -12.60
C SER A 117 -10.91 -15.42 -13.30
N SER A 118 -9.83 -14.94 -12.68
CA SER A 118 -8.53 -14.76 -13.34
C SER A 118 -7.64 -16.02 -13.40
N GLY A 119 -8.22 -17.18 -13.12
CA GLY A 119 -7.58 -18.49 -13.13
C GLY A 119 -8.19 -19.36 -14.23
N ILE A 120 -8.84 -20.45 -13.84
CA ILE A 120 -9.49 -21.41 -14.77
C ILE A 120 -10.51 -20.71 -15.69
N TYR A 121 -11.20 -19.68 -15.21
CA TYR A 121 -12.20 -18.92 -15.97
C TYR A 121 -11.60 -17.92 -16.97
N GLY A 122 -10.27 -17.81 -17.06
CA GLY A 122 -9.58 -17.15 -18.17
C GLY A 122 -9.64 -15.62 -18.20
N TYR A 123 -10.22 -14.96 -17.19
CA TYR A 123 -10.31 -13.49 -17.19
C TYR A 123 -8.90 -12.87 -17.17
N PRO A 124 -8.57 -11.95 -18.09
CA PRO A 124 -7.27 -11.29 -18.10
C PRO A 124 -6.95 -10.67 -16.73
N LYS A 125 -5.82 -11.08 -16.14
CA LYS A 125 -5.49 -10.73 -14.74
C LYS A 125 -5.45 -9.24 -14.48
N GLN A 126 -4.92 -8.46 -15.42
CA GLN A 126 -4.86 -7.01 -15.32
C GLN A 126 -6.27 -6.40 -15.27
N GLU A 127 -7.15 -6.82 -16.16
CA GLU A 127 -8.53 -6.34 -16.21
C GLU A 127 -9.32 -6.78 -14.96
N ALA A 128 -9.21 -8.05 -14.57
CA ALA A 128 -9.84 -8.58 -13.36
C ALA A 128 -9.40 -7.80 -12.10
N LEU A 129 -8.11 -7.46 -12.00
CA LEU A 129 -7.58 -6.68 -10.89
C LEU A 129 -8.13 -5.25 -10.86
N GLN A 130 -8.32 -4.62 -12.02
CA GLN A 130 -8.95 -3.30 -12.09
C GLN A 130 -10.43 -3.37 -11.69
N VAL A 131 -11.16 -4.39 -12.16
CA VAL A 131 -12.55 -4.62 -11.78
C VAL A 131 -12.68 -4.86 -10.28
N ALA A 132 -11.82 -5.70 -9.70
CA ALA A 132 -11.79 -5.99 -8.27
C ALA A 132 -11.59 -4.71 -7.44
N LYS A 133 -10.52 -3.95 -7.73
CA LYS A 133 -10.20 -2.70 -7.02
C LYS A 133 -11.33 -1.69 -7.11
N ARG A 134 -11.84 -1.44 -8.32
CA ARG A 134 -12.93 -0.49 -8.55
C ARG A 134 -14.20 -0.90 -7.80
N SER A 135 -14.58 -2.16 -7.87
CA SER A 135 -15.80 -2.68 -7.23
C SER A 135 -15.70 -2.60 -5.70
N ILE A 136 -14.57 -3.03 -5.15
CA ILE A 136 -14.31 -2.94 -3.71
C ILE A 136 -14.34 -1.48 -3.26
N ARG A 137 -13.63 -0.57 -3.94
CA ARG A 137 -13.64 0.85 -3.57
C ARG A 137 -15.00 1.50 -3.67
N ALA A 138 -15.74 1.22 -4.75
CA ALA A 138 -17.09 1.74 -4.92
C ALA A 138 -17.96 1.34 -3.73
N PHE A 139 -17.89 0.07 -3.31
CA PHE A 139 -18.60 -0.40 -2.13
C PHE A 139 -18.14 0.31 -0.85
N LEU A 140 -16.84 0.29 -0.54
CA LEU A 140 -16.27 0.89 0.69
C LEU A 140 -16.56 2.40 0.81
N ASN A 141 -16.72 3.10 -0.30
CA ASN A 141 -17.04 4.53 -0.28
C ASN A 141 -18.49 4.81 0.15
N THR A 142 -19.41 3.86 -0.10
CA THR A 142 -20.84 3.95 0.23
C THR A 142 -21.18 3.49 1.65
N GLN A 143 -20.28 2.74 2.30
CA GLN A 143 -20.52 2.20 3.63
C GLN A 143 -20.11 3.19 4.74
N GLU A 144 -20.90 3.22 5.81
CA GLU A 144 -20.58 3.93 7.04
C GLU A 144 -19.77 3.07 8.01
N GLU A 145 -20.14 1.79 8.12
CA GLU A 145 -19.46 0.81 8.97
C GLU A 145 -18.09 0.46 8.42
N GLU A 146 -17.20 -0.03 9.28
CA GLU A 146 -15.82 -0.31 8.94
C GLU A 146 -15.63 -1.78 8.52
N LEU A 147 -15.30 -2.00 7.24
CA LEU A 147 -14.97 -3.30 6.65
C LEU A 147 -13.55 -3.24 6.06
N HIS A 148 -12.66 -4.06 6.59
CA HIS A 148 -11.32 -4.27 6.05
C HIS A 148 -11.37 -5.29 4.92
N VAL A 149 -10.94 -4.91 3.71
CA VAL A 149 -10.94 -5.80 2.56
C VAL A 149 -9.50 -6.16 2.19
N THR A 150 -9.23 -7.46 2.09
CA THR A 150 -7.92 -7.98 1.66
C THR A 150 -8.06 -8.66 0.31
N LEU A 151 -7.36 -8.18 -0.72
CA LEU A 151 -7.21 -8.88 -1.99
C LEU A 151 -5.93 -9.73 -1.95
N VAL A 152 -6.09 -11.05 -1.99
CA VAL A 152 -5.02 -12.04 -1.91
C VAL A 152 -4.64 -12.48 -3.32
N LEU A 153 -3.44 -12.11 -3.74
CA LEU A 153 -2.85 -12.56 -5.01
C LEU A 153 -1.91 -13.72 -4.73
N TYR A 154 -2.10 -14.84 -5.42
CA TYR A 154 -1.27 -16.03 -5.18
C TYR A 154 0.17 -15.79 -5.66
N ASN A 155 0.34 -15.20 -6.85
CA ASN A 155 1.64 -14.84 -7.39
C ASN A 155 1.81 -13.33 -7.58
N GLN A 156 3.04 -12.86 -7.38
CA GLN A 156 3.42 -11.46 -7.63
C GLN A 156 3.25 -11.07 -9.11
N ALA A 157 3.45 -12.02 -10.02
CA ALA A 157 3.22 -11.83 -11.44
C ALA A 157 1.74 -11.58 -11.81
N ASP A 158 0.82 -11.80 -10.86
CA ASP A 158 -0.62 -11.57 -11.07
C ASP A 158 -0.98 -10.09 -10.90
N ALA A 159 -0.17 -9.32 -10.16
CA ALA A 159 -0.20 -7.87 -10.18
C ALA A 159 0.53 -7.37 -11.43
N GLN A 160 -0.10 -7.55 -12.60
CA GLN A 160 0.46 -7.04 -13.85
C GLN A 160 0.31 -5.52 -13.88
N LEU A 161 1.41 -4.85 -13.53
CA LEU A 161 1.61 -3.46 -13.93
C LEU A 161 1.69 -3.38 -15.45
N ASP A 162 1.30 -2.21 -15.97
CA ASP A 162 1.65 -1.82 -17.32
C ASP A 162 3.14 -2.10 -17.61
N PRO A 163 3.47 -2.83 -18.70
CA PRO A 163 4.85 -3.24 -18.98
C PRO A 163 5.82 -2.07 -19.12
N GLN A 164 5.37 -0.93 -19.67
CA GLN A 164 6.21 0.25 -19.85
C GLN A 164 6.51 0.89 -18.51
N LEU A 165 5.49 1.07 -17.66
CA LEU A 165 5.65 1.58 -16.31
C LEU A 165 6.57 0.68 -15.47
N ARG A 166 6.41 -0.65 -15.57
CA ARG A 166 7.30 -1.59 -14.87
C ARG A 166 8.74 -1.47 -15.33
N LYS A 167 8.98 -1.33 -16.63
CA LYS A 167 10.32 -1.12 -17.19
C LYS A 167 10.94 0.18 -16.67
N LEU A 168 10.19 1.28 -16.75
CA LEU A 168 10.62 2.60 -16.27
C LEU A 168 10.98 2.57 -14.78
N LEU A 169 10.10 2.06 -13.92
CA LEU A 169 10.37 1.95 -12.48
C LEU A 169 11.60 1.08 -12.19
N SER A 170 11.78 0.00 -12.96
CA SER A 170 12.97 -0.85 -12.84
C SER A 170 14.25 -0.11 -13.20
N GLU A 171 14.23 0.72 -14.24
CA GLU A 171 15.37 1.56 -14.65
C GLU A 171 15.68 2.64 -13.61
N LEU A 172 14.66 3.32 -13.07
CA LEU A 172 14.81 4.31 -12.00
C LEU A 172 15.46 3.70 -10.76
N ILE A 173 14.98 2.53 -10.33
CA ILE A 173 15.54 1.82 -9.17
C ILE A 173 17.02 1.44 -9.42
N LYS A 174 17.34 0.90 -10.61
CA LYS A 174 18.73 0.56 -10.97
C LYS A 174 19.64 1.78 -10.99
N ASN A 175 19.18 2.89 -11.58
CA ASN A 175 19.97 4.13 -11.67
C ASN A 175 20.25 4.71 -10.29
N ALA A 176 19.27 4.68 -9.38
CA ALA A 176 19.46 5.11 -8.01
C ALA A 176 20.53 4.28 -7.29
N GLN A 177 20.48 2.94 -7.43
CA GLN A 177 21.48 2.03 -6.87
C GLN A 177 22.88 2.25 -7.45
N LEU A 178 23.00 2.49 -8.75
CA LEU A 178 24.28 2.79 -9.41
C LEU A 178 24.84 4.15 -8.95
N SER A 179 23.99 5.16 -8.76
CA SER A 179 24.41 6.47 -8.26
C SER A 179 24.96 6.40 -6.84
N GLU A 180 24.35 5.57 -5.98
CA GLU A 180 24.82 5.32 -4.62
C GLU A 180 26.14 4.55 -4.61
N ALA A 181 26.29 3.53 -5.46
CA ALA A 181 27.55 2.82 -5.64
C ALA A 181 28.68 3.76 -6.13
N HIS A 182 28.40 4.62 -7.10
CA HIS A 182 29.36 5.63 -7.56
C HIS A 182 29.68 6.69 -6.50
N ARG A 183 28.71 7.07 -5.65
CA ARG A 183 28.94 7.98 -4.53
C ARG A 183 29.86 7.33 -3.49
N LEU A 184 29.59 6.10 -3.08
CA LEU A 184 30.44 5.33 -2.17
C LEU A 184 31.84 5.10 -2.74
N HIS A 185 31.97 4.82 -4.04
CA HIS A 185 33.28 4.71 -4.69
C HIS A 185 34.04 6.02 -4.73
N ARG A 186 33.36 7.15 -5.01
CA ARG A 186 33.98 8.49 -4.94
C ARG A 186 34.34 8.89 -3.52
N GLU A 187 33.49 8.65 -2.54
CA GLU A 187 33.78 8.91 -1.12
C GLU A 187 34.93 8.02 -0.62
N ALA A 188 35.01 6.75 -1.05
CA ALA A 188 36.12 5.86 -0.73
C ALA A 188 37.44 6.26 -1.41
N ALA A 189 37.37 6.76 -2.66
CA ALA A 189 38.52 7.33 -3.36
C ALA A 189 38.98 8.65 -2.70
N ALA A 190 38.06 9.55 -2.41
CA ALA A 190 38.33 10.80 -1.68
C ALA A 190 38.84 10.52 -0.26
N SER A 191 38.40 9.45 0.39
CA SER A 191 38.91 9.04 1.71
C SER A 191 40.35 8.52 1.68
N ARG A 192 40.83 8.00 0.54
CA ARG A 192 42.26 7.70 0.33
C ARG A 192 43.07 8.98 0.19
N ASP A 193 42.54 9.96 -0.53
CA ASP A 193 43.19 11.27 -0.70
C ASP A 193 43.18 12.10 0.59
N ILE A 194 42.13 12.05 1.41
CA ILE A 194 42.09 12.73 2.72
C ILE A 194 43.11 12.14 3.69
N ARG A 195 43.35 10.82 3.65
CA ARG A 195 44.35 10.16 4.50
C ARG A 195 45.78 10.51 4.07
N TYR A 196 46.00 10.62 2.75
CA TYR A 196 47.26 11.06 2.14
C TYR A 196 47.52 12.56 2.35
N LEU A 197 46.51 13.42 2.20
CA LEU A 197 46.60 14.85 2.49
C LEU A 197 46.76 15.12 3.99
N ARG A 198 46.16 14.32 4.89
CA ARG A 198 46.43 14.38 6.34
C ARG A 198 47.86 13.97 6.69
N SER A 199 48.47 13.02 5.97
CA SER A 199 49.89 12.71 6.17
C SER A 199 50.80 13.82 5.67
N ILE A 200 50.45 14.50 4.58
CA ILE A 200 51.20 15.67 4.07
C ILE A 200 51.01 16.88 5.00
N ALA A 201 49.78 17.16 5.44
CA ALA A 201 49.47 18.26 6.36
C ALA A 201 50.05 18.04 7.77
N ALA A 202 50.19 16.79 8.22
CA ALA A 202 50.88 16.47 9.46
C ALA A 202 52.40 16.71 9.38
N ASP A 203 53.01 16.57 8.20
CA ASP A 203 54.42 16.91 7.94
C ASP A 203 54.65 18.42 7.73
N GLU A 204 53.68 19.15 7.16
CA GLU A 204 53.77 20.61 6.95
C GLU A 204 53.42 21.43 8.21
N ALA A 205 52.49 20.95 9.05
CA ALA A 205 52.14 21.62 10.31
C ALA A 205 53.27 21.59 11.36
N LEU A 206 54.30 20.76 11.17
CA LEU A 206 55.49 20.73 12.01
C LEU A 206 56.55 21.78 11.60
N LYS A 207 56.35 22.51 10.49
CA LYS A 207 57.33 23.47 9.95
C LYS A 207 56.86 24.92 9.83
N SER A 208 55.67 25.24 10.33
CA SER A 208 55.16 26.62 10.31
C SER A 208 54.39 26.96 11.58
N GLN A 209 55.08 26.82 12.72
CA GLN A 209 54.83 27.75 13.82
C GLN A 209 55.49 29.08 13.43
N GLU A 210 54.68 30.03 13.00
CA GLU A 210 54.78 31.47 13.34
C GLU A 210 53.83 32.26 12.42
N HIS A 211 53.04 33.14 13.03
CA HIS A 211 52.15 34.16 12.42
C HIS A 211 50.80 33.71 11.81
N ASP A 212 49.74 33.70 12.62
CA ASP A 212 48.83 34.85 12.77
C ASP A 212 47.57 34.46 13.57
N LEU A 213 47.48 34.95 14.80
CA LEU A 213 46.31 34.87 15.67
C LEU A 213 45.52 36.17 15.53
N LEU A 214 44.60 36.28 14.55
CA LEU A 214 43.62 37.36 14.59
C LEU A 214 42.25 36.97 13.99
N MET A 215 41.26 36.97 14.89
CA MET A 215 39.83 37.25 14.67
C MET A 215 38.94 36.13 14.11
N ALA A 216 38.51 35.21 14.99
CA ALA A 216 37.22 34.56 14.88
C ALA A 216 36.31 35.05 16.02
N GLN A 217 35.25 35.79 15.69
CA GLN A 217 34.19 36.12 16.65
C GLN A 217 33.45 34.81 17.02
N PRO A 218 33.05 34.62 18.29
CA PRO A 218 32.26 33.45 18.65
C PRO A 218 30.87 33.60 18.02
N ALA A 219 30.51 32.65 17.15
CA ALA A 219 29.12 32.47 16.73
C ALA A 219 28.26 32.33 17.99
N ALA A 220 27.23 33.16 18.11
CA ALA A 220 26.35 33.19 19.27
C ALA A 220 25.88 31.78 19.64
N ALA A 221 26.30 31.31 20.81
CA ALA A 221 25.84 30.06 21.39
C ALA A 221 24.39 30.28 21.86
N TYR A 222 23.42 30.09 20.97
CA TYR A 222 22.02 30.01 21.35
C TYR A 222 21.84 28.84 22.33
N GLY A 223 21.21 29.09 23.47
CA GLY A 223 20.90 28.05 24.46
C GLY A 223 19.94 27.01 23.88
N LEU A 224 20.08 25.76 24.31
CA LEU A 224 19.24 24.64 23.86
C LEU A 224 17.74 24.94 24.07
N GLU A 225 17.39 25.61 25.16
CA GLU A 225 16.03 26.03 25.48
C GLU A 225 15.46 27.04 24.48
N GLU A 226 16.28 27.96 23.96
CA GLU A 226 15.85 28.96 22.96
C GLU A 226 15.66 28.32 21.58
N LEU A 227 16.48 27.31 21.25
CA LEU A 227 16.32 26.49 20.03
C LEU A 227 15.05 25.62 20.09
N ILE A 228 14.70 25.08 21.27
CA ILE A 228 13.44 24.35 21.48
C ILE A 228 12.23 25.30 21.42
N GLY A 229 12.37 26.53 21.89
CA GLY A 229 11.31 27.56 21.81
C GLY A 229 11.01 28.06 20.39
N ARG A 230 11.92 27.84 19.42
CA ARG A 230 11.77 28.20 18.00
C ARG A 230 11.37 27.02 17.11
N MET A 231 10.99 25.87 17.67
CA MET A 231 10.61 24.71 16.87
C MET A 231 9.45 25.05 15.93
N ASP A 232 9.62 24.71 14.66
CA ASP A 232 8.61 24.85 13.63
C ASP A 232 7.33 24.07 13.97
N GLU A 233 6.23 24.45 13.32
CA GLU A 233 4.96 23.75 13.42
C GLU A 233 5.12 22.24 13.16
N GLY A 234 4.69 21.41 14.11
CA GLY A 234 4.77 19.95 14.02
C GLY A 234 3.84 19.35 12.96
N PHE A 235 4.12 18.10 12.58
CA PHE A 235 3.44 17.37 11.51
C PHE A 235 1.90 17.51 11.51
N SER A 236 1.24 17.21 12.64
CA SER A 236 -0.23 17.19 12.68
C SER A 236 -0.86 18.55 12.41
N ALA A 237 -0.24 19.64 12.86
CA ALA A 237 -0.78 20.98 12.67
C ALA A 237 -0.61 21.43 11.20
N SER A 238 0.56 21.17 10.59
CA SER A 238 0.76 21.42 9.16
C SER A 238 -0.13 20.55 8.27
N LEU A 239 -0.37 19.29 8.65
CA LEU A 239 -1.31 18.41 7.95
C LEU A 239 -2.73 19.00 7.93
N LEU A 240 -3.25 19.46 9.08
CA LEU A 240 -4.59 20.05 9.17
C LEU A 240 -4.70 21.33 8.34
N LYS A 241 -3.69 22.21 8.38
CA LYS A 241 -3.65 23.40 7.51
C LYS A 241 -3.68 23.05 6.02
N LEU A 242 -2.98 21.99 5.61
CA LEU A 242 -3.01 21.53 4.22
C LEU A 242 -4.38 20.96 3.83
N ILE A 243 -5.05 20.25 4.75
CA ILE A 243 -6.42 19.75 4.56
C ILE A 243 -7.38 20.91 4.32
N ASP A 244 -7.33 21.94 5.18
CA ASP A 244 -8.17 23.14 5.06
C ASP A 244 -7.88 23.90 3.76
N LYS A 245 -6.59 24.11 3.43
CA LYS A 245 -6.16 24.77 2.19
C LYS A 245 -6.65 24.04 0.92
N LYS A 246 -6.74 22.70 0.96
CA LYS A 246 -7.23 21.87 -0.16
C LYS A 246 -8.76 21.77 -0.18
N GLY A 247 -9.47 22.32 0.81
CA GLY A 247 -10.94 22.26 0.92
C GLY A 247 -11.46 20.83 1.11
N LEU A 248 -10.66 19.95 1.73
CA LEU A 248 -11.02 18.56 1.95
C LEU A 248 -11.54 18.35 3.36
N THR A 249 -12.46 17.42 3.52
CA THR A 249 -12.87 16.92 4.83
C THR A 249 -11.93 15.81 5.30
N ASP A 250 -11.79 15.64 6.62
CA ASP A 250 -11.08 14.49 7.21
C ASP A 250 -11.51 13.15 6.60
N ALA A 251 -12.82 12.99 6.37
CA ALA A 251 -13.40 11.80 5.77
C ALA A 251 -12.86 11.51 4.37
N GLN A 252 -12.75 12.55 3.53
CA GLN A 252 -12.15 12.41 2.21
C GLN A 252 -10.66 12.08 2.33
N VAL A 253 -9.94 12.71 3.25
CA VAL A 253 -8.49 12.52 3.42
C VAL A 253 -8.17 11.09 3.84
N TYR A 254 -8.77 10.59 4.93
CA TYR A 254 -8.44 9.24 5.38
C TYR A 254 -8.93 8.16 4.40
N LYS A 255 -10.08 8.35 3.72
CA LYS A 255 -10.54 7.42 2.67
C LYS A 255 -9.55 7.40 1.49
N ARG A 256 -9.08 8.57 1.03
CA ARG A 256 -8.09 8.68 -0.06
C ARG A 256 -6.71 8.18 0.34
N ALA A 257 -6.34 8.29 1.61
CA ALA A 257 -5.10 7.77 2.18
C ALA A 257 -5.17 6.26 2.48
N ASN A 258 -6.28 5.59 2.16
CA ASN A 258 -6.51 4.18 2.50
C ASN A 258 -6.43 3.89 4.02
N LEU A 259 -6.67 4.89 4.86
CA LEU A 259 -6.63 4.78 6.32
C LEU A 259 -8.02 4.51 6.89
N ASP A 260 -8.04 3.94 8.09
CA ASP A 260 -9.25 3.92 8.90
C ASP A 260 -9.46 5.21 9.69
N ARG A 261 -10.70 5.42 10.14
CA ARG A 261 -11.10 6.62 10.88
C ARG A 261 -10.40 6.72 12.23
N LYS A 262 -10.17 5.61 12.94
CA LYS A 262 -9.54 5.59 14.26
C LYS A 262 -8.06 5.95 14.16
N HIS A 263 -7.36 5.43 13.16
CA HIS A 263 -5.97 5.74 12.88
C HIS A 263 -5.83 7.22 12.55
N PHE A 264 -6.67 7.75 11.66
CA PHE A 264 -6.67 9.19 11.37
C PHE A 264 -7.01 10.05 12.60
N SER A 265 -7.95 9.60 13.44
CA SER A 265 -8.29 10.28 14.70
C SER A 265 -7.10 10.37 15.65
N LYS A 266 -6.22 9.36 15.70
CA LYS A 266 -4.98 9.41 16.51
C LYS A 266 -4.02 10.47 15.98
N ILE A 267 -3.86 10.56 14.66
CA ILE A 267 -3.02 11.58 14.00
C ILE A 267 -3.52 12.99 14.34
N ARG A 268 -4.84 13.19 14.26
CA ARG A 268 -5.47 14.49 14.51
C ARG A 268 -5.44 14.89 15.99
N SER A 269 -5.70 13.96 16.90
CA SER A 269 -6.02 14.30 18.30
C SER A 269 -4.82 14.23 19.24
N ASN A 270 -3.73 13.56 18.85
CA ASN A 270 -2.53 13.42 19.68
C ASN A 270 -1.33 14.11 19.01
N PRO A 271 -0.92 15.31 19.48
CA PRO A 271 0.22 16.05 18.94
C PRO A 271 1.55 15.28 18.98
N ASN A 272 1.68 14.32 19.90
CA ASN A 272 2.88 13.51 20.07
C ASN A 272 2.81 12.18 19.29
N TYR A 273 1.72 11.92 18.57
CA TYR A 273 1.61 10.71 17.76
C TYR A 273 2.53 10.81 16.54
N THR A 274 3.45 9.86 16.42
CA THR A 274 4.36 9.74 15.29
C THR A 274 3.81 8.71 14.29
N PRO A 275 3.16 9.16 13.20
CA PRO A 275 2.75 8.24 12.14
C PRO A 275 3.96 7.58 11.48
N SER A 276 3.76 6.37 10.97
CA SER A 276 4.82 5.71 10.18
C SER A 276 5.05 6.45 8.86
N LYS A 277 6.25 6.32 8.28
CA LYS A 277 6.57 6.91 6.97
C LYS A 277 5.55 6.55 5.88
N LEU A 278 5.11 5.29 5.83
CA LEU A 278 4.09 4.83 4.86
C LEU A 278 2.74 5.51 5.07
N THR A 279 2.38 5.85 6.31
CA THR A 279 1.17 6.62 6.63
C THR A 279 1.31 8.07 6.16
N VAL A 280 2.47 8.69 6.37
CA VAL A 280 2.74 10.06 5.90
C VAL A 280 2.72 10.13 4.37
N LEU A 281 3.37 9.18 3.68
CA LEU A 281 3.32 9.07 2.23
C LEU A 281 1.88 8.86 1.72
N ALA A 282 1.06 8.06 2.42
CA ALA A 282 -0.35 7.91 2.06
C ALA A 282 -1.13 9.23 2.14
N LEU A 283 -0.84 10.07 3.15
CA LEU A 283 -1.44 11.39 3.32
C LEU A 283 -0.96 12.40 2.25
N VAL A 284 0.34 12.37 1.91
CA VAL A 284 0.91 13.13 0.79
C VAL A 284 0.16 12.84 -0.51
N ILE A 285 -0.08 11.56 -0.80
CA ILE A 285 -0.85 11.12 -1.98
C ILE A 285 -2.31 11.54 -1.86
N ALA A 286 -2.95 11.38 -0.69
CA ALA A 286 -4.35 11.75 -0.47
C ALA A 286 -4.61 13.23 -0.72
N LEU A 287 -3.68 14.09 -0.30
CA LEU A 287 -3.71 15.55 -0.44
C LEU A 287 -3.21 16.05 -1.79
N GLN A 288 -2.72 15.16 -2.66
CA GLN A 288 -2.15 15.51 -3.96
C GLN A 288 -1.07 16.59 -3.83
N LEU A 289 -0.13 16.36 -2.92
CA LEU A 289 0.98 17.29 -2.69
C LEU A 289 2.01 17.14 -3.80
N ARG A 290 2.51 18.28 -4.28
CA ARG A 290 3.65 18.32 -5.19
C ARG A 290 4.94 17.96 -4.43
N ARG A 291 6.04 17.78 -5.16
CA ARG A 291 7.32 17.34 -4.60
C ARG A 291 7.81 18.20 -3.43
N ASP A 292 7.76 19.52 -3.58
CA ASP A 292 8.11 20.51 -2.56
C ASP A 292 7.24 20.38 -1.29
N GLU A 293 5.92 20.34 -1.48
CA GLU A 293 4.96 20.20 -0.38
C GLU A 293 5.09 18.83 0.33
N ALA A 294 5.39 17.77 -0.42
CA ALA A 294 5.59 16.43 0.11
C ALA A 294 6.85 16.33 0.97
N GLU A 295 7.96 16.94 0.52
CA GLU A 295 9.21 16.97 1.27
C GLU A 295 9.09 17.77 2.56
N ASP A 296 8.43 18.94 2.53
CA ASP A 296 8.11 19.71 3.74
C ASP A 296 7.30 18.88 4.74
N LEU A 297 6.19 18.28 4.31
CA LEU A 297 5.35 17.49 5.22
C LEU A 297 6.07 16.24 5.77
N LEU A 298 6.88 15.56 4.96
CA LEU A 298 7.69 14.42 5.40
C LEU A 298 8.74 14.87 6.44
N SER A 299 9.41 16.00 6.22
CA SER A 299 10.44 16.52 7.12
C SER A 299 9.88 16.84 8.50
N ARG A 300 8.66 17.38 8.58
CA ARG A 300 7.94 17.66 9.84
C ARG A 300 7.58 16.40 10.62
N ALA A 301 7.53 15.25 9.95
CA ALA A 301 7.36 13.93 10.55
C ALA A 301 8.69 13.19 10.79
N GLY A 302 9.84 13.81 10.51
CA GLY A 302 11.16 13.21 10.66
C GLY A 302 11.56 12.25 9.53
N PHE A 303 10.96 12.38 8.35
CA PHE A 303 11.24 11.54 7.19
C PHE A 303 11.72 12.36 5.97
N ALA A 304 12.34 11.68 5.02
CA ALA A 304 12.70 12.23 3.71
C ALA A 304 12.46 11.19 2.61
N LEU A 305 12.30 11.62 1.36
CA LEU A 305 12.34 10.72 0.20
C LEU A 305 13.80 10.32 -0.07
N SER A 306 14.17 9.10 0.31
CA SER A 306 15.53 8.61 0.14
C SER A 306 15.72 7.95 -1.24
N PRO A 307 16.74 8.33 -2.01
CA PRO A 307 17.08 7.63 -3.24
C PRO A 307 17.63 6.21 -3.00
N SER A 308 17.94 5.82 -1.76
CA SER A 308 18.39 4.46 -1.43
C SER A 308 17.24 3.49 -1.14
N HIS A 309 15.98 3.96 -1.14
CA HIS A 309 14.82 3.17 -0.79
C HIS A 309 13.86 3.02 -1.97
N LYS A 310 13.60 1.77 -2.40
CA LYS A 310 12.70 1.46 -3.52
C LYS A 310 11.31 2.08 -3.36
N THR A 311 10.75 2.03 -2.15
CA THR A 311 9.45 2.63 -1.84
C THR A 311 9.46 4.13 -2.16
N ASP A 312 10.49 4.86 -1.72
CA ASP A 312 10.58 6.30 -1.91
C ASP A 312 10.82 6.67 -3.38
N ILE A 313 11.62 5.88 -4.11
CA ILE A 313 11.82 6.06 -5.57
C ILE A 313 10.49 5.90 -6.31
N ILE A 314 9.75 4.82 -6.01
CA ILE A 314 8.47 4.54 -6.66
C ILE A 314 7.47 5.64 -6.34
N VAL A 315 7.28 5.97 -5.05
CA VAL A 315 6.31 7.00 -4.63
C VAL A 315 6.71 8.39 -5.13
N GLY A 316 8.00 8.73 -5.07
CA GLY A 316 8.55 9.98 -5.60
C GLY A 316 8.29 10.12 -7.09
N HIS A 317 8.50 9.07 -7.88
CA HIS A 317 8.17 9.08 -9.31
C HIS A 317 6.69 9.39 -9.57
N PHE A 318 5.77 8.77 -8.83
CA PHE A 318 4.34 9.07 -8.98
C PHE A 318 3.98 10.50 -8.56
N ILE A 319 4.62 11.05 -7.52
CA ILE A 319 4.47 12.45 -7.13
C ILE A 319 4.95 13.38 -8.26
N ASP A 320 6.12 13.09 -8.84
CA ASP A 320 6.70 13.90 -9.92
C ASP A 320 5.83 13.87 -11.19
N GLN A 321 5.17 12.74 -11.47
CA GLN A 321 4.21 12.59 -12.57
C GLN A 321 2.78 13.06 -12.22
N GLN A 322 2.56 13.57 -11.01
CA GLN A 322 1.24 14.01 -10.52
C GLN A 322 0.16 12.92 -10.55
N VAL A 323 0.56 11.66 -10.38
CA VAL A 323 -0.33 10.51 -10.32
C VAL A 323 -0.59 10.14 -8.86
N TYR A 324 -1.73 10.58 -8.33
CA TYR A 324 -2.06 10.44 -6.90
C TYR A 324 -3.05 9.32 -6.57
N SER A 325 -3.11 8.28 -7.40
CA SER A 325 -3.95 7.11 -7.14
C SER A 325 -3.24 6.14 -6.20
N ILE A 326 -3.68 6.09 -4.93
CA ILE A 326 -3.07 5.17 -3.94
C ILE A 326 -3.23 3.69 -4.35
N ASP A 327 -4.26 3.32 -5.13
CA ASP A 327 -4.38 1.96 -5.69
C ASP A 327 -3.29 1.67 -6.71
N THR A 328 -3.04 2.61 -7.61
CA THR A 328 -2.04 2.48 -8.67
C THR A 328 -0.65 2.37 -8.04
N ILE A 329 -0.37 3.24 -7.06
CA ILE A 329 0.89 3.24 -6.31
C ILE A 329 1.05 1.95 -5.51
N ASN A 330 0.02 1.49 -4.79
CA ASN A 330 0.08 0.24 -4.04
C ASN A 330 0.23 -0.99 -4.95
N THR A 331 -0.38 -0.97 -6.14
CA THR A 331 -0.15 -2.01 -7.16
C THR A 331 1.33 -2.01 -7.59
N ALA A 332 1.92 -0.84 -7.80
CA ALA A 332 3.34 -0.70 -8.14
C ALA A 332 4.25 -1.19 -7.01
N LEU A 333 4.03 -0.72 -5.78
CA LEU A 333 4.77 -1.16 -4.61
C LEU A 333 4.71 -2.67 -4.44
N PHE A 334 3.52 -3.27 -4.57
CA PHE A 334 3.34 -4.72 -4.52
C PHE A 334 4.14 -5.45 -5.61
N ALA A 335 4.13 -4.96 -6.84
CA ALA A 335 4.89 -5.57 -7.93
C ALA A 335 6.42 -5.52 -7.71
N PHE A 336 6.91 -4.60 -6.88
CA PHE A 336 8.32 -4.49 -6.49
C PHE A 336 8.61 -4.99 -5.05
N ASP A 337 7.70 -5.79 -4.48
CA ASP A 337 7.83 -6.40 -3.15
C ASP A 337 8.07 -5.35 -2.03
N GLN A 338 7.33 -4.24 -2.11
CA GLN A 338 7.38 -3.15 -1.15
C GLN A 338 6.10 -3.11 -0.32
N SER A 339 6.21 -2.56 0.89
CA SER A 339 5.06 -2.36 1.79
C SER A 339 4.09 -1.33 1.20
N LEU A 340 2.79 -1.57 1.38
CA LEU A 340 1.75 -0.71 0.84
C LEU A 340 1.58 0.57 1.66
N LEU A 341 1.12 1.63 0.99
CA LEU A 341 0.70 2.87 1.62
C LEU A 341 -0.66 2.70 2.28
N GLY A 342 -0.80 3.28 3.48
CA GLY A 342 -2.07 3.37 4.18
C GLY A 342 -2.60 2.07 4.80
N ALA A 343 -1.91 0.94 4.61
CA ALA A 343 -2.31 -0.33 5.20
C ALA A 343 -1.62 -0.53 6.57
N LYS A 344 -2.37 -0.39 7.68
CA LYS A 344 -2.00 -0.91 9.00
C LYS A 344 -3.22 -1.27 9.82
#